data_AF-A0A1T4V9F7-F1
#
_entry.id   AF-A0A1T4V9F7-F1
#
_cell.length_a   1.000
_cell.length_b   1.000
_cell.length_c   1.000
_cell.angle_alpha   90.00
_cell.angle_beta   90.00
_cell.angle_gamma   90.00
#
_symmetry.space_group_name_H-M   'P 1'
#
loop_
_entity.id
_entity.type
_entity.pdbx_description
1 polymer ?
#
loop_
_entity_poly.entity_id
_entity_poly.type
_entity_poly.pdbx_seq_one_letter_code
_entity_poly.pdbx_strand_id
1 'polypeptide(L)'
;MRKFLSVLLGIFLLSSFSCAYAQTETVAFMHKTFDVKLPDNYCRVPADDRLFRLHQRAYGKSVKLGFIAAKCDAVRDLVEGRSKSLSHFIAVEQIGIDRKFVKFGFGSWAYVTLITAFKPNFAKLEKRLKDKLEDEYQTTITNINYAPVSKNNKSVLFEATGTINDSERSVNVHVFAFTKLAYSIPLAIHVYDENLSEGQLRDSLKELAEAIKAIM
;
A
#
# COMPACT_ATOMS: atom_id res chain seq x y z
N MET A 1 30.26 27.03 -36.68
CA MET A 1 30.21 26.64 -35.26
C MET A 1 29.50 27.74 -34.47
N ARG A 2 28.60 27.37 -33.57
CA ARG A 2 27.61 28.20 -32.85
C ARG A 2 26.43 28.64 -33.72
N LYS A 3 25.21 28.39 -33.22
CA LYS A 3 23.91 28.67 -33.85
C LYS A 3 23.37 27.61 -34.82
N PHE A 4 23.93 26.41 -34.81
CA PHE A 4 23.14 25.19 -35.06
C PHE A 4 22.14 25.07 -33.90
N LEU A 5 20.99 25.70 -34.12
CA LEU A 5 19.70 25.17 -33.79
C LEU A 5 19.54 24.66 -32.35
N SER A 6 19.72 25.60 -31.42
CA SER A 6 19.08 25.64 -30.11
C SER A 6 17.54 25.54 -30.16
N VAL A 7 16.94 25.47 -31.37
CA VAL A 7 15.53 25.17 -31.62
C VAL A 7 15.20 23.69 -31.33
N LEU A 8 16.17 22.78 -31.42
CA LEU A 8 15.99 21.38 -30.98
C LEU A 8 15.94 21.24 -29.46
N LEU A 9 16.48 22.21 -28.71
CA LEU A 9 16.36 22.26 -27.25
C LEU A 9 15.00 22.79 -26.77
N GLY A 10 14.18 23.36 -27.66
CA GLY A 10 12.83 23.84 -27.37
C GLY A 10 11.72 22.81 -27.59
N ILE A 11 12.03 21.64 -28.15
CA ILE A 11 11.01 20.65 -28.59
C ILE A 11 11.04 19.35 -27.78
N PHE A 12 12.05 19.13 -26.92
CA PHE A 12 12.16 17.90 -26.10
C PHE A 12 11.86 18.05 -24.60
N LEU A 13 11.56 19.27 -24.12
CA LEU A 13 11.28 19.54 -22.70
C LEU A 13 9.80 19.73 -22.36
N LEU A 14 8.88 19.49 -23.30
CA LEU A 14 7.43 19.56 -23.06
C LEU A 14 6.67 18.30 -23.47
N SER A 15 7.35 17.25 -23.93
CA SER A 15 6.75 15.99 -24.37
C SER A 15 6.96 14.84 -23.38
N SER A 16 6.78 15.11 -22.07
CA SER A 16 6.67 14.04 -21.06
C SER A 16 5.62 14.35 -19.98
N PHE A 17 4.69 15.29 -20.21
CA PHE A 17 3.39 15.24 -19.55
C PHE A 17 2.53 14.27 -20.34
N SER A 18 2.91 12.99 -20.28
CA SER A 18 2.04 11.92 -20.73
C SER A 18 0.77 11.98 -19.89
N CYS A 19 -0.25 12.55 -20.51
CA CYS A 19 -1.66 12.27 -20.39
C CYS A 19 -2.09 11.54 -19.11
N ALA A 20 -2.93 12.21 -18.32
CA ALA A 20 -3.85 11.59 -17.40
C ALA A 20 -4.58 10.42 -18.07
N TYR A 21 -4.12 9.20 -17.78
CA TYR A 21 -4.85 7.97 -18.01
C TYR A 21 -4.74 7.18 -16.72
N ALA A 22 -5.87 6.62 -16.27
CA ALA A 22 -5.95 5.66 -15.19
C ALA A 22 -4.78 4.68 -15.28
N GLN A 23 -3.80 4.83 -14.39
CA GLN A 23 -2.55 4.10 -14.47
C GLN A 23 -2.81 2.68 -13.94
N THR A 24 -2.88 1.71 -14.83
CA THR A 24 -2.84 0.30 -14.43
C THR A 24 -1.42 -0.01 -13.99
N GLU A 25 -1.25 -0.36 -12.72
CA GLU A 25 0.02 -0.85 -12.18
C GLU A 25 0.02 -2.37 -12.16
N THR A 26 1.15 -2.93 -12.57
CA THR A 26 1.31 -4.37 -12.64
C THR A 26 2.21 -4.84 -11.49
N VAL A 27 1.80 -5.93 -10.84
CA VAL A 27 2.58 -6.64 -9.81
C VAL A 27 2.68 -8.12 -10.14
N ALA A 28 3.84 -8.71 -9.83
CA ALA A 28 4.07 -10.13 -10.04
C ALA A 28 4.29 -10.86 -8.72
N PHE A 29 3.50 -11.91 -8.47
CA PHE A 29 3.68 -12.83 -7.35
C PHE A 29 3.59 -14.27 -7.85
N MET A 30 4.52 -15.12 -7.41
CA MET A 30 4.53 -16.56 -7.76
C MET A 30 4.40 -16.83 -9.27
N HIS A 31 5.12 -16.06 -10.10
CA HIS A 31 5.08 -16.14 -11.56
C HIS A 31 3.69 -15.84 -12.17
N LYS A 32 2.81 -15.19 -11.42
CA LYS A 32 1.55 -14.64 -11.90
C LYS A 32 1.57 -13.13 -11.81
N THR A 33 1.03 -12.53 -12.84
CA THR A 33 0.92 -11.09 -12.98
C THR A 33 -0.50 -10.68 -12.62
N PHE A 34 -0.62 -9.57 -11.90
CA PHE A 34 -1.87 -8.98 -11.47
C PHE A 34 -1.86 -7.51 -11.83
N ASP A 35 -2.91 -7.09 -12.51
CA ASP A 35 -3.12 -5.71 -12.90
C ASP A 35 -4.00 -5.03 -11.87
N VAL A 36 -3.59 -3.85 -11.44
CA VAL A 36 -4.27 -3.07 -10.41
C VAL A 36 -4.58 -1.71 -11.01
N LYS A 37 -5.86 -1.42 -11.16
CA LYS A 37 -6.31 -0.13 -11.66
C LYS A 37 -6.19 0.89 -10.53
N LEU A 38 -5.31 1.87 -10.70
CA LEU A 38 -5.19 2.97 -9.76
C LEU A 38 -6.09 4.15 -10.17
N PRO A 39 -6.40 5.04 -9.22
CA PRO A 39 -7.00 6.33 -9.55
C PRO A 39 -6.11 7.14 -10.51
N ASP A 40 -6.72 8.11 -11.17
CA ASP A 40 -5.99 9.00 -12.08
C ASP A 40 -4.88 9.76 -11.32
N ASN A 41 -3.75 9.98 -12.01
CA ASN A 41 -2.59 10.70 -11.48
C ASN A 41 -1.92 10.02 -10.27
N TYR A 42 -1.95 8.69 -10.20
CA TYR A 42 -1.20 7.92 -9.20
C TYR A 42 0.12 7.40 -9.79
N CYS A 43 1.20 7.59 -9.05
CA CYS A 43 2.53 7.12 -9.37
C CYS A 43 3.00 6.11 -8.33
N ARG A 44 3.85 5.16 -8.76
CA ARG A 44 4.50 4.20 -7.87
C ARG A 44 5.58 4.88 -7.04
N VAL A 45 5.60 4.59 -5.74
CA VAL A 45 6.72 4.95 -4.86
C VAL A 45 7.93 4.07 -5.22
N PRO A 46 9.13 4.64 -5.42
CA PRO A 46 10.34 3.86 -5.67
C PRO A 46 10.60 2.85 -4.56
N ALA A 47 10.99 1.62 -4.92
CA ALA A 47 11.19 0.54 -3.96
C ALA A 47 12.39 0.77 -3.02
N ASP A 48 13.34 1.61 -3.44
CA ASP A 48 14.49 2.07 -2.68
C ASP A 48 14.20 3.30 -1.81
N ASP A 49 13.03 3.92 -1.96
CA ASP A 49 12.61 5.03 -1.10
C ASP A 49 12.49 4.58 0.36
N ARG A 50 12.75 5.51 1.28
CA ARG A 50 12.68 5.27 2.72
C ARG A 50 11.29 4.83 3.17
N LEU A 51 10.23 5.42 2.63
CA LEU A 51 8.84 5.10 2.98
C LEU A 51 8.49 3.67 2.56
N PHE A 52 8.88 3.25 1.36
CA PHE A 52 8.66 1.88 0.89
C PHE A 52 9.33 0.85 1.82
N ARG A 53 10.60 1.09 2.17
CA ARG A 53 11.36 0.22 3.07
C ARG A 53 10.79 0.17 4.49
N LEU A 54 10.34 1.32 5.01
CA LEU A 54 9.65 1.40 6.31
C LEU A 54 8.42 0.49 6.33
N HIS A 55 7.53 0.61 5.34
CA HIS A 55 6.32 -0.21 5.25
C HIS A 55 6.64 -1.70 5.08
N GLN A 56 7.61 -2.03 4.22
CA GLN A 56 8.09 -3.40 4.06
C GLN A 56 8.58 -3.99 5.40
N ARG A 57 9.30 -3.20 6.20
CA ARG A 57 9.80 -3.61 7.51
C ARG A 57 8.67 -3.78 8.53
N ALA A 58 7.69 -2.87 8.51
CA ALA A 58 6.51 -2.87 9.37
C ALA A 58 5.66 -4.13 9.15
N TYR A 59 5.27 -4.43 7.90
CA TYR A 59 4.48 -5.62 7.57
C TYR A 59 5.20 -6.92 7.97
N GLY A 60 6.53 -6.93 7.88
CA GLY A 60 7.36 -8.05 8.32
C GLY A 60 7.33 -9.27 7.41
N LYS A 61 7.82 -10.40 7.91
CA LYS A 61 8.15 -11.58 7.07
C LYS A 61 6.95 -12.35 6.51
N SER A 62 5.73 -12.03 6.94
CA SER A 62 4.51 -12.69 6.47
C SER A 62 3.82 -11.95 5.33
N VAL A 63 4.42 -10.87 4.84
CA VAL A 63 3.84 -10.03 3.78
C VAL A 63 4.94 -9.69 2.79
N LYS A 64 4.66 -9.85 1.50
CA LYS A 64 5.50 -9.34 0.42
C LYS A 64 4.80 -8.14 -0.18
N LEU A 65 5.39 -6.97 0.04
CA LEU A 65 4.93 -5.72 -0.55
C LEU A 65 5.28 -5.72 -2.04
N GLY A 66 4.27 -5.53 -2.88
CA GLY A 66 4.42 -5.46 -4.34
C GLY A 66 4.67 -4.03 -4.82
N PHE A 67 3.80 -3.11 -4.39
CA PHE A 67 3.99 -1.68 -4.61
C PHE A 67 3.25 -0.84 -3.57
N ILE A 68 3.66 0.42 -3.50
CA ILE A 68 2.90 1.53 -2.94
C ILE A 68 2.70 2.53 -4.08
N ALA A 69 1.50 3.08 -4.21
CA ALA A 69 1.20 4.12 -5.18
C ALA A 69 0.35 5.21 -4.53
N ALA A 70 0.65 6.46 -4.87
CA ALA A 70 -0.04 7.65 -4.37
C ALA A 70 -0.07 8.71 -5.46
N LYS A 71 -0.74 9.85 -5.20
CA LYS A 71 -0.76 10.97 -6.15
C LYS A 71 0.66 11.36 -6.58
N CYS A 72 0.87 11.52 -7.88
CA CYS A 72 2.20 11.76 -8.45
C CYS A 72 2.92 12.97 -7.86
N ASP A 73 2.19 14.03 -7.51
CA ASP A 73 2.78 15.21 -6.85
C ASP A 73 3.32 14.87 -5.46
N ALA A 74 2.59 14.07 -4.67
CA ALA A 74 3.03 13.62 -3.35
C ALA A 74 4.22 12.66 -3.45
N VAL A 75 4.23 11.78 -4.44
CA VAL A 75 5.38 10.90 -4.72
C VAL A 75 6.60 11.72 -5.14
N ARG A 76 6.43 12.74 -5.98
CA ARG A 76 7.51 13.66 -6.36
C ARG A 76 8.05 14.40 -5.14
N ASP A 77 7.18 14.91 -4.28
CA ASP A 77 7.59 15.58 -3.03
C ASP A 77 8.35 14.64 -2.09
N LEU A 78 7.95 13.37 -2.01
CA LEU A 78 8.66 12.34 -1.26
C LEU A 78 10.06 12.09 -1.83
N VAL A 79 10.17 11.85 -3.14
CA VAL A 79 11.45 11.53 -3.82
C VAL A 79 12.42 12.72 -3.80
N GLU A 80 11.91 13.94 -3.92
CA GLU A 80 12.71 15.17 -3.83
C GLU A 80 13.04 15.58 -2.38
N GLY A 81 12.56 14.82 -1.39
CA GLY A 81 12.81 15.07 0.04
C GLY A 81 12.06 16.29 0.59
N ARG A 82 11.07 16.82 -0.15
CA ARG A 82 10.15 17.87 0.32
C ARG A 82 9.12 17.35 1.33
N SER A 83 8.83 16.05 1.28
CA SER A 83 8.02 15.34 2.27
C SER A 83 8.74 14.06 2.72
N LYS A 84 8.49 13.63 3.96
CA LYS A 84 8.97 12.34 4.50
C LYS A 84 7.88 11.28 4.61
N SER A 85 6.65 11.65 4.27
CA SER A 85 5.46 10.80 4.41
C SER A 85 4.46 10.99 3.27
N LEU A 86 3.51 10.06 3.19
CA LEU A 86 2.35 10.15 2.31
C LEU A 86 1.10 10.09 3.17
N SER A 87 0.25 11.12 3.09
CA SER A 87 -1.01 11.17 3.84
C SER A 87 -2.07 10.20 3.32
N HIS A 88 -1.89 9.70 2.10
CA HIS A 88 -2.79 8.75 1.45
C HIS A 88 -2.00 7.91 0.44
N PHE A 89 -2.20 6.58 0.43
CA PHE A 89 -1.68 5.72 -0.63
C PHE A 89 -2.45 4.40 -0.74
N ILE A 90 -2.29 3.74 -1.89
CA ILE A 90 -2.75 2.37 -2.16
C ILE A 90 -1.52 1.45 -2.19
N ALA A 91 -1.64 0.29 -1.56
CA ALA A 91 -0.60 -0.72 -1.59
C ALA A 91 -1.17 -2.11 -1.88
N VAL A 92 -0.33 -2.94 -2.48
CA VAL A 92 -0.69 -4.30 -2.92
C VAL A 92 0.33 -5.28 -2.39
N GLU A 93 -0.17 -6.36 -1.80
CA GLU A 93 0.67 -7.36 -1.15
C GLU A 93 0.29 -8.80 -1.51
N GLN A 94 1.27 -9.67 -1.40
CA GLN A 94 1.04 -11.09 -1.20
C GLN A 94 1.10 -11.41 0.30
N ILE A 95 0.07 -12.11 0.81
CA ILE A 95 0.04 -12.60 2.19
C ILE A 95 0.68 -13.99 2.24
N GLY A 96 1.68 -14.14 3.10
CA GLY A 96 2.30 -15.41 3.44
C GLY A 96 1.65 -16.04 4.67
N ILE A 97 1.29 -17.31 4.58
CA ILE A 97 0.74 -18.09 5.69
C ILE A 97 1.90 -18.79 6.39
N ASP A 98 2.04 -18.56 7.70
CA ASP A 98 3.20 -19.03 8.46
C ASP A 98 4.55 -18.64 7.81
N ARG A 99 4.62 -17.38 7.31
CA ARG A 99 5.78 -16.81 6.59
C ARG A 99 6.15 -17.53 5.29
N LYS A 100 5.27 -18.40 4.77
CA LYS A 100 5.45 -19.08 3.48
C LYS A 100 4.58 -18.44 2.41
N PHE A 101 5.18 -18.11 1.28
CA PHE A 101 4.52 -17.50 0.12
C PHE A 101 4.18 -18.57 -0.91
N VAL A 102 3.18 -19.38 -0.58
CA VAL A 102 2.72 -20.52 -1.39
C VAL A 102 1.25 -20.36 -1.77
N LYS A 103 0.80 -21.14 -2.75
CA LYS A 103 -0.63 -21.22 -3.07
C LYS A 103 -1.38 -21.82 -1.89
N PHE A 104 -2.54 -21.26 -1.59
CA PHE A 104 -3.45 -21.78 -0.59
C PHE A 104 -4.40 -22.81 -1.21
N GLY A 105 -4.15 -24.08 -0.92
CA GLY A 105 -4.84 -25.22 -1.55
C GLY A 105 -6.26 -25.50 -1.03
N PHE A 106 -6.67 -24.94 0.11
CA PHE A 106 -7.94 -25.28 0.76
C PHE A 106 -9.14 -24.42 0.30
N GLY A 107 -8.95 -23.57 -0.72
CA GLY A 107 -10.00 -22.73 -1.30
C GLY A 107 -10.33 -21.48 -0.48
N SER A 108 -11.15 -20.60 -1.06
CA SER A 108 -11.38 -19.26 -0.53
C SER A 108 -12.13 -19.24 0.81
N TRP A 109 -13.08 -20.16 1.03
CA TRP A 109 -13.81 -20.23 2.29
C TRP A 109 -12.90 -20.54 3.48
N ALA A 110 -12.00 -21.52 3.32
CA ALA A 110 -11.02 -21.86 4.35
C ALA A 110 -10.02 -20.73 4.56
N TYR A 111 -9.59 -20.05 3.49
CA TYR A 111 -8.70 -18.88 3.58
C TYR A 111 -9.34 -17.76 4.40
N VAL A 112 -10.56 -17.37 4.04
CA VAL A 112 -11.33 -16.34 4.73
C VAL A 112 -11.54 -16.71 6.20
N THR A 113 -11.87 -17.96 6.49
CA THR A 113 -12.07 -18.45 7.87
C THR A 113 -10.78 -18.34 8.67
N LEU A 114 -9.65 -18.77 8.10
CA LEU A 114 -8.34 -18.68 8.73
C LEU A 114 -7.94 -17.22 9.02
N ILE A 115 -8.01 -16.34 8.02
CA ILE A 115 -7.52 -14.96 8.15
C ILE A 115 -8.40 -14.14 9.10
N THR A 116 -9.71 -14.45 9.19
CA THR A 116 -10.62 -13.79 10.15
C THR A 116 -10.50 -14.32 11.57
N ALA A 117 -10.07 -15.58 11.75
CA ALA A 117 -9.82 -16.14 13.07
C ALA A 117 -8.54 -15.59 13.72
N PHE A 118 -7.62 -15.04 12.91
CA PHE A 118 -6.38 -14.46 13.42
C PHE A 118 -6.65 -13.17 14.20
N LYS A 119 -6.42 -13.21 15.51
CA LYS A 119 -6.42 -12.04 16.39
C LYS A 119 -5.00 -11.75 16.85
N PRO A 120 -4.35 -10.68 16.37
CA PRO A 120 -3.02 -10.33 16.84
C PRO A 120 -3.06 -9.94 18.32
N ASN A 121 -2.03 -10.30 19.06
CA ASN A 121 -1.76 -9.67 20.35
C ASN A 121 -1.16 -8.29 20.08
N PHE A 122 -1.97 -7.23 20.24
CA PHE A 122 -1.58 -5.87 19.88
C PHE A 122 -0.37 -5.37 20.66
N ALA A 123 -0.30 -5.61 21.98
CA ALA A 123 0.86 -5.21 22.78
C ALA A 123 2.18 -5.85 22.26
N LYS A 124 2.13 -7.13 21.89
CA LYS A 124 3.29 -7.82 21.29
C LYS A 124 3.61 -7.30 19.89
N LEU A 125 2.59 -6.94 19.12
CA LEU A 125 2.74 -6.35 17.78
C LEU A 125 3.40 -4.97 17.87
N GLU A 126 2.91 -4.08 18.72
CA GLU A 126 3.45 -2.74 18.96
C GLU A 126 4.90 -2.81 19.43
N LYS A 127 5.20 -3.66 20.43
CA LYS A 127 6.59 -3.87 20.85
C LYS A 127 7.48 -4.31 19.70
N ARG A 128 7.04 -5.29 18.90
CA ARG A 128 7.79 -5.78 17.72
C ARG A 128 7.98 -4.69 16.67
N LEU A 129 7.00 -3.80 16.48
CA LEU A 129 7.10 -2.69 15.53
C LEU A 129 8.06 -1.63 16.04
N LYS A 130 7.98 -1.27 17.33
CA LYS A 130 8.93 -0.39 18.01
C LYS A 130 10.36 -0.89 17.82
N ASP A 131 10.65 -2.12 18.23
CA ASP A 131 11.98 -2.75 18.11
C ASP A 131 12.51 -2.79 16.66
N LYS A 132 11.63 -2.71 15.65
CA LYS A 132 12.01 -2.77 14.23
C LYS A 132 12.20 -1.41 13.58
N LEU A 133 11.49 -0.39 14.05
CA LEU A 133 11.31 0.87 13.33
C LEU A 133 11.97 2.04 14.05
N GLU A 134 12.13 1.97 15.38
CA GLU A 134 12.65 3.07 16.18
C GLU A 134 14.11 3.40 15.82
N ASP A 135 14.98 2.39 15.76
CA ASP A 135 16.42 2.61 15.54
C ASP A 135 16.75 3.16 14.14
N GLU A 136 16.10 2.63 13.10
CA GLU A 136 16.42 2.95 11.69
C GLU A 136 15.55 4.08 11.14
N TYR A 137 14.30 4.18 11.59
CA TYR A 137 13.31 5.11 11.05
C TYR A 137 12.83 6.15 12.05
N GLN A 138 13.28 6.12 13.31
CA GLN A 138 12.81 7.03 14.37
C GLN A 138 11.28 7.11 14.42
N THR A 139 10.62 5.98 14.15
CA THR A 139 9.17 5.88 14.00
C THR A 139 8.64 4.79 14.90
N THR A 140 7.55 5.07 15.60
CA THR A 140 6.81 4.09 16.41
C THR A 140 5.34 4.05 16.00
N ILE A 141 4.71 2.89 16.17
CA ILE A 141 3.29 2.69 15.88
C ILE A 141 2.62 2.17 17.15
N THR A 142 1.61 2.90 17.62
CA THR A 142 0.89 2.63 18.87
C THR A 142 -0.62 2.66 18.63
N ASN A 143 -1.40 2.29 19.66
CA ASN A 143 -2.86 2.27 19.63
C ASN A 143 -3.43 1.44 18.48
N ILE A 144 -2.75 0.34 18.14
CA ILE A 144 -3.10 -0.47 16.98
C ILE A 144 -4.39 -1.23 17.28
N ASN A 145 -5.39 -1.05 16.43
CA ASN A 145 -6.59 -1.86 16.40
C ASN A 145 -6.80 -2.43 14.99
N TYR A 146 -7.48 -3.57 14.90
CA TYR A 146 -7.77 -4.26 13.65
C TYR A 146 -8.99 -5.16 13.80
N ALA A 147 -9.95 -5.03 12.88
CA ALA A 147 -11.17 -5.83 12.88
C ALA A 147 -11.70 -6.09 11.46
N PRO A 148 -12.37 -7.24 11.22
CA PRO A 148 -13.11 -7.45 9.98
C PRO A 148 -14.36 -6.56 9.95
N VAL A 149 -14.55 -5.81 8.87
CA VAL A 149 -15.71 -4.92 8.67
C VAL A 149 -16.77 -5.59 7.80
N SER A 150 -16.33 -6.33 6.78
CA SER A 150 -17.23 -7.14 5.96
C SER A 150 -16.56 -8.43 5.50
N LYS A 151 -17.35 -9.49 5.35
CA LYS A 151 -16.88 -10.84 5.03
C LYS A 151 -17.90 -11.56 4.16
N ASN A 152 -17.42 -12.31 3.18
CA ASN A 152 -18.20 -13.33 2.47
C ASN A 152 -17.35 -14.60 2.29
N ASN A 153 -17.83 -15.59 1.52
CA ASN A 153 -17.11 -16.87 1.35
C ASN A 153 -15.82 -16.78 0.50
N LYS A 154 -15.50 -15.62 -0.07
CA LYS A 154 -14.39 -15.42 -1.02
C LYS A 154 -13.39 -14.34 -0.58
N SER A 155 -13.82 -13.38 0.21
CA SER A 155 -13.00 -12.23 0.60
C SER A 155 -13.38 -11.65 1.96
N VAL A 156 -12.49 -10.83 2.49
CA VAL A 156 -12.69 -10.06 3.72
C VAL A 156 -12.18 -8.64 3.52
N LEU A 157 -12.94 -7.67 4.02
CA LEU A 157 -12.50 -6.31 4.24
C LEU A 157 -12.20 -6.13 5.73
N PHE A 158 -11.01 -5.64 6.03
CA PHE A 158 -10.58 -5.26 7.35
C PHE A 158 -10.41 -3.76 7.46
N GLU A 159 -10.58 -3.28 8.68
CA GLU A 159 -10.27 -1.92 9.10
C GLU A 159 -9.21 -2.01 10.20
N ALA A 160 -8.17 -1.19 10.06
CA ALA A 160 -7.16 -1.01 11.07
C ALA A 160 -7.03 0.47 11.40
N THR A 161 -6.77 0.77 12.66
CA THR A 161 -6.42 2.10 13.12
C THR A 161 -5.13 2.05 13.93
N GLY A 162 -4.44 3.18 14.02
CA GLY A 162 -3.29 3.32 14.89
C GLY A 162 -2.83 4.76 14.97
N THR A 163 -1.76 4.99 15.69
CA THR A 163 -1.06 6.27 15.74
C THR A 163 0.39 6.04 15.31
N ILE A 164 0.83 6.77 14.29
CA ILE A 164 2.25 6.82 13.92
C ILE A 164 2.86 8.04 14.61
N ASN A 165 3.95 7.80 15.33
CA ASN A 165 4.74 8.85 15.97
C ASN A 165 6.15 8.82 15.41
N ASP A 166 6.60 9.92 14.84
CA ASP A 166 7.99 10.15 14.45
C ASP A 166 8.51 11.45 15.11
N SER A 167 9.74 11.86 14.79
CA SER A 167 10.36 13.05 15.41
C SER A 167 9.67 14.38 15.06
N GLU A 168 8.83 14.41 14.02
CA GLU A 168 8.22 15.62 13.48
C GLU A 168 6.71 15.67 13.73
N ARG A 169 6.06 14.52 13.89
CA ARG A 169 4.60 14.43 13.92
C ARG A 169 4.07 13.21 14.67
N SER A 170 2.85 13.37 15.16
CA SER A 170 1.99 12.30 15.66
C SER A 170 0.69 12.33 14.87
N VAL A 171 0.41 11.28 14.10
CA VAL A 171 -0.74 11.22 13.20
C VAL A 171 -1.57 9.96 13.46
N ASN A 172 -2.88 10.11 13.46
CA ASN A 172 -3.78 8.97 13.49
C ASN A 172 -3.86 8.40 12.08
N VAL A 173 -3.79 7.09 11.98
CA VAL A 173 -3.81 6.38 10.71
C VAL A 173 -5.02 5.47 10.64
N HIS A 174 -5.54 5.35 9.43
CA HIS A 174 -6.64 4.47 9.10
C HIS A 174 -6.26 3.64 7.89
N VAL A 175 -6.58 2.35 7.93
CA VAL A 175 -6.29 1.41 6.85
C VAL A 175 -7.51 0.56 6.57
N PHE A 176 -7.98 0.58 5.33
CA PHE A 176 -8.88 -0.45 4.83
C PHE A 176 -8.11 -1.45 3.99
N ALA A 177 -8.14 -2.70 4.40
CA ALA A 177 -7.46 -3.79 3.71
C ALA A 177 -8.44 -4.84 3.21
N PHE A 178 -8.50 -5.03 1.90
CA PHE A 178 -9.23 -6.12 1.28
C PHE A 178 -8.29 -7.28 0.99
N THR A 179 -8.75 -8.50 1.28
CA THR A 179 -7.99 -9.70 0.96
C THR A 179 -8.85 -10.81 0.35
N LYS A 180 -8.28 -11.54 -0.62
CA LYS A 180 -8.87 -12.71 -1.27
C LYS A 180 -7.80 -13.68 -1.76
N LEU A 181 -8.24 -14.82 -2.29
CA LEU A 181 -7.41 -15.65 -3.17
C LEU A 181 -7.62 -15.24 -4.64
N ALA A 182 -6.52 -15.03 -5.37
CA ALA A 182 -6.51 -14.92 -6.83
C ALA A 182 -5.55 -15.99 -7.40
N TYR A 183 -6.02 -16.89 -8.27
CA TYR A 183 -5.25 -18.08 -8.68
C TYR A 183 -4.68 -18.90 -7.50
N SER A 184 -5.46 -19.01 -6.42
CA SER A 184 -5.04 -19.61 -5.13
C SER A 184 -3.89 -18.88 -4.43
N ILE A 185 -3.52 -17.67 -4.85
CA ILE A 185 -2.50 -16.84 -4.21
C ILE A 185 -3.21 -15.87 -3.25
N PRO A 186 -2.87 -15.85 -1.94
CA PRO A 186 -3.40 -14.87 -1.01
C PRO A 186 -2.87 -13.48 -1.35
N LEU A 187 -3.77 -12.59 -1.74
CA LEU A 187 -3.47 -11.21 -2.09
C LEU A 187 -4.25 -10.25 -1.22
N ALA A 188 -3.60 -9.15 -0.84
CA ALA A 188 -4.23 -8.01 -0.24
C ALA A 188 -4.01 -6.75 -1.08
N ILE A 189 -5.00 -5.87 -1.03
CA ILE A 189 -4.88 -4.47 -1.42
C ILE A 189 -5.34 -3.67 -0.21
N HIS A 190 -4.64 -2.62 0.14
CA HIS A 190 -5.14 -1.69 1.13
C HIS A 190 -4.98 -0.25 0.71
N VAL A 191 -5.86 0.58 1.27
CA VAL A 191 -5.73 2.03 1.27
C VAL A 191 -5.28 2.43 2.67
N TYR A 192 -4.30 3.32 2.72
CA TYR A 192 -3.79 3.93 3.93
C TYR A 192 -4.10 5.42 3.89
N ASP A 193 -4.51 5.96 5.03
CA ASP A 193 -4.80 7.37 5.20
C ASP A 193 -4.32 7.90 6.55
N GLU A 194 -3.91 9.17 6.56
CA GLU A 194 -3.57 9.93 7.78
C GLU A 194 -4.65 10.97 8.09
N ASN A 195 -5.03 11.07 9.36
CA ASN A 195 -5.93 12.09 9.91
C ASN A 195 -7.24 12.26 9.12
N LEU A 196 -7.91 11.15 8.79
CA LEU A 196 -9.17 11.17 8.03
C LEU A 196 -10.30 11.92 8.75
N SER A 197 -11.04 12.71 7.97
CA SER A 197 -12.45 13.01 8.24
C SER A 197 -13.37 11.89 7.73
N GLU A 198 -14.60 11.79 8.25
CA GLU A 198 -15.59 10.79 7.82
C GLU A 198 -15.91 10.86 6.31
N GLY A 199 -15.85 12.04 5.71
CA GLY A 199 -16.08 12.22 4.27
C GLY A 199 -14.98 11.57 3.43
N GLN A 200 -13.72 11.75 3.83
CA GLN A 200 -12.56 11.19 3.14
C GLN A 200 -12.52 9.65 3.24
N LEU A 201 -12.99 9.09 4.37
CA LEU A 201 -13.13 7.64 4.57
C LEU A 201 -13.96 6.97 3.48
N ARG A 202 -15.05 7.63 3.05
CA ARG A 202 -15.94 7.10 2.00
C ARG A 202 -15.29 7.11 0.62
N ASP A 203 -14.42 8.07 0.36
CA ASP A 203 -13.71 8.16 -0.91
C ASP A 203 -12.58 7.12 -0.99
N SER A 204 -11.83 6.91 0.10
CA SER A 204 -10.85 5.81 0.22
C SER A 204 -11.48 4.44 -0.05
N LEU A 205 -12.70 4.19 0.44
CA LEU A 205 -13.41 2.94 0.16
C LEU A 205 -13.80 2.78 -1.31
N LYS A 206 -14.13 3.86 -2.02
CA LYS A 206 -14.41 3.81 -3.47
C LYS A 206 -13.14 3.52 -4.25
N GLU A 207 -12.03 4.16 -3.89
CA GLU A 207 -10.73 3.91 -4.52
C GLU A 207 -10.29 2.47 -4.32
N LEU A 208 -10.42 1.94 -3.10
CA LEU A 208 -10.15 0.53 -2.82
C LEU A 208 -11.03 -0.39 -3.67
N ALA A 209 -12.33 -0.11 -3.77
CA ALA A 209 -13.25 -0.91 -4.57
C ALA A 209 -12.87 -0.94 -6.06
N GLU A 210 -12.43 0.17 -6.63
CA GLU A 210 -11.93 0.23 -8.01
C GLU A 210 -10.62 -0.54 -8.19
N ALA A 211 -9.68 -0.43 -7.26
CA ALA A 211 -8.43 -1.19 -7.29
C ALA A 211 -8.67 -2.71 -7.23
N ILE A 212 -9.64 -3.15 -6.41
CA ILE A 212 -10.01 -4.57 -6.27
C ILE A 212 -10.59 -5.14 -7.57
N LYS A 213 -11.44 -4.39 -8.28
CA LYS A 213 -12.07 -4.86 -9.52
C LYS A 213 -11.06 -5.32 -10.57
N ALA A 214 -9.84 -4.77 -10.55
CA ALA A 214 -8.78 -5.13 -11.48
C ALA A 214 -8.12 -6.49 -11.16
N ILE A 215 -8.14 -6.92 -9.89
CA ILE A 215 -7.61 -8.21 -9.43
C ILE A 215 -8.73 -9.27 -9.31
N MET A 216 -9.90 -9.01 -9.93
CA MET A 216 -11.05 -9.91 -9.86
C MET A 216 -10.90 -11.14 -10.74
#